data_AF-M0MYU8-F1
#
_entry.id   AF-M0MYU8-F1
#
_cell.length_a   1.000
_cell.length_b   1.000
_cell.length_c   1.000
_cell.angle_alpha   90.00
_cell.angle_beta   90.00
_cell.angle_gamma   90.00
#
_symmetry.space_group_name_H-M   'P 1'
#
loop_
_entity.id
_entity.type
_entity.pdbx_description
1 polymer ?
#
loop_
_entity_poly.entity_id
_entity_poly.type
_entity_poly.pdbx_seq_one_letter_code
_entity_poly.pdbx_strand_id
1 'polypeptide(L)'
;MQRRAAAVYIVFFVVVAIGAYSLITVAEEPTVSVEGQSYAQGDTLQAGGQAWMVNVSDGSGEVSRVNESVQFSTSFANNSTLLYQNETYRTAPNGSGGGGAAGTTTPGAPTTTTPSGAMANGSDGTRFRVAIANVSGGNASSGNASGNASTGNASAGNASGGNASAGNASTANLTSFTLRETFDVNQQLRDDPDVADTALTGVNGTQYVRYQNGTTQPLGEYLPTPETRNVSVGDEFPYANNSTTVSGVNTSGVSLAWTGPQTESMELAAGENVTVGNTTYVTQFGADNSTVTLSQDVAGYQEELADVQDFEDRILGLWGIIIISIFAAILIAALAYMPVRG
;
A
#
# COMPACT_ATOMS: atom_id res chain seq x y z
N MET A 1 55.67 -32.73 -48.30
CA MET A 1 55.68 -31.25 -48.16
C MET A 1 54.62 -30.71 -47.20
N GLN A 2 53.47 -31.38 -47.02
CA GLN A 2 52.34 -30.91 -46.21
C GLN A 2 52.66 -30.64 -44.72
N ARG A 3 53.49 -31.47 -44.07
CA ARG A 3 53.85 -31.27 -42.64
C ARG A 3 54.68 -30.02 -42.36
N ARG A 4 55.51 -29.58 -43.32
CA ARG A 4 56.31 -28.35 -43.18
C ARG A 4 55.48 -27.10 -43.37
N ALA A 5 54.50 -27.14 -44.28
CA ALA A 5 53.53 -26.07 -44.45
C ALA A 5 52.62 -25.92 -43.22
N ALA A 6 52.14 -27.04 -42.65
CA ALA A 6 51.33 -27.03 -41.43
C ALA A 6 52.06 -26.39 -40.23
N ALA A 7 53.35 -26.66 -40.06
CA ALA A 7 54.15 -26.08 -38.99
C ALA A 7 54.23 -24.54 -39.07
N VAL A 8 54.35 -23.97 -40.27
CA VAL A 8 54.39 -22.51 -40.48
C VAL A 8 53.06 -21.86 -40.09
N TYR A 9 51.92 -22.47 -40.46
CA TYR A 9 50.60 -21.96 -40.09
C TYR A 9 50.31 -22.06 -38.59
N ILE A 10 50.74 -23.14 -37.94
CA ILE A 10 50.59 -23.28 -36.48
C ILE A 10 51.37 -22.19 -35.75
N VAL A 11 52.62 -21.91 -36.16
CA VAL A 11 53.42 -20.81 -35.58
C VAL A 11 52.75 -19.46 -35.80
N PHE A 12 52.19 -19.21 -36.99
CA PHE A 12 51.44 -17.98 -37.26
C PHE A 12 50.24 -17.80 -36.32
N PHE A 13 49.40 -18.82 -36.15
CA PHE A 13 48.24 -18.74 -35.24
C PHE A 13 48.63 -18.57 -33.77
N VAL A 14 49.77 -19.13 -33.34
CA VAL A 14 50.30 -18.93 -31.99
C VAL A 14 50.77 -17.48 -31.79
N VAL A 15 51.45 -16.87 -32.77
CA VAL A 15 51.88 -15.46 -32.69
C VAL A 15 50.67 -14.53 -32.66
N VAL A 16 49.63 -14.81 -33.44
CA VAL A 16 48.38 -14.05 -33.42
C VAL A 16 47.68 -14.17 -32.06
N ALA A 17 47.62 -15.38 -31.48
CA ALA A 17 47.04 -15.59 -30.16
C ALA A 17 47.81 -14.87 -29.04
N ILE A 18 49.15 -14.88 -29.09
CA ILE A 18 49.99 -14.14 -28.12
C ILE A 18 49.80 -12.62 -28.28
N GLY A 19 49.78 -12.11 -29.51
CA GLY A 19 49.55 -10.68 -29.78
C GLY A 19 48.18 -10.21 -29.30
N ALA A 20 47.14 -11.02 -29.52
CA ALA A 20 45.81 -10.76 -29.00
C ALA A 20 45.77 -10.78 -27.46
N TYR A 21 46.42 -11.76 -26.83
CA TYR A 21 46.48 -11.87 -25.37
C TYR A 21 47.20 -10.68 -24.72
N SER A 22 48.31 -10.21 -25.31
CA SER A 22 49.03 -9.03 -24.80
C SER A 22 48.19 -7.76 -24.84
N LEU A 23 47.32 -7.60 -25.85
CA LEU A 23 46.41 -6.45 -25.94
C LEU A 23 45.32 -6.48 -24.87
N ILE A 24 44.80 -7.66 -24.49
CA ILE A 24 43.83 -7.82 -23.39
C ILE A 24 44.45 -7.37 -22.06
N THR A 25 45.72 -7.74 -21.80
CA THR A 25 46.35 -7.51 -20.48
C THR A 25 46.76 -6.07 -20.21
N VAL A 26 46.86 -5.23 -21.25
CA VAL A 26 47.27 -3.81 -21.14
C VAL A 26 46.08 -2.87 -21.29
N ALA A 27 44.92 -3.40 -21.67
CA ALA A 27 43.70 -2.62 -21.81
C ALA A 27 43.15 -2.26 -20.42
N GLU A 28 43.12 -0.97 -20.10
CA GLU A 28 42.43 -0.44 -18.93
C GLU A 28 40.95 -0.24 -19.29
N GLU A 29 40.05 -0.75 -18.44
CA GLU A 29 38.61 -0.55 -18.58
C GLU A 29 38.28 0.94 -18.35
N PRO A 30 37.49 1.58 -19.23
CA PRO A 30 37.06 2.95 -18.99
C PRO A 30 36.25 3.00 -17.69
N THR A 31 36.72 3.80 -16.73
CA THR A 31 36.03 3.96 -15.45
C THR A 31 34.94 5.01 -15.59
N VAL A 32 33.69 4.62 -15.36
CA VAL A 32 32.57 5.56 -15.34
C VAL A 32 32.74 6.57 -14.20
N SER A 33 33.13 7.81 -14.52
CA SER A 33 33.38 8.88 -13.53
C SER A 33 32.33 9.97 -13.69
N VAL A 34 31.15 9.73 -13.13
CA VAL A 34 30.09 10.73 -13.17
C VAL A 34 30.37 11.86 -12.17
N GLU A 35 30.39 13.11 -12.64
CA GLU A 35 30.47 14.26 -11.75
C GLU A 35 29.21 14.27 -10.87
N GLY A 36 29.38 14.01 -9.57
CA GLY A 36 28.28 13.88 -8.63
C GLY A 36 28.72 14.19 -7.20
N GLN A 37 27.74 14.40 -6.33
CA GLN A 37 27.99 14.53 -4.90
C GLN A 37 27.98 13.13 -4.28
N SER A 38 28.99 12.84 -3.46
CA SER A 38 29.08 11.58 -2.73
C SER A 38 28.46 11.73 -1.34
N TYR A 39 27.67 10.73 -0.95
CA TYR A 39 26.95 10.66 0.31
C TYR A 39 27.27 9.34 1.01
N ALA A 40 27.52 9.41 2.32
CA ALA A 40 27.66 8.26 3.20
C ALA A 40 26.32 7.96 3.91
N GLN A 41 26.28 6.82 4.62
CA GLN A 41 25.14 6.49 5.48
C GLN A 41 24.87 7.60 6.52
N GLY A 42 23.63 8.05 6.58
CA GLY A 42 23.17 9.10 7.49
C GLY A 42 23.34 10.51 6.94
N ASP A 43 23.97 10.69 5.78
CA ASP A 43 24.07 12.00 5.15
C ASP A 43 22.72 12.50 4.65
N THR A 44 22.64 13.82 4.43
CA THR A 44 21.42 14.48 3.95
C THR A 44 21.58 14.96 2.52
N LEU A 45 20.73 14.44 1.63
CA LEU A 45 20.53 14.94 0.27
C LEU A 45 19.46 16.03 0.26
N GLN A 46 19.75 17.17 -0.38
CA GLN A 46 18.76 18.22 -0.60
C GLN A 46 18.22 18.13 -2.02
N ALA A 47 16.93 17.80 -2.16
CA ALA A 47 16.28 17.63 -3.46
C ALA A 47 14.82 18.11 -3.40
N GLY A 48 14.40 18.90 -4.40
CA GLY A 48 13.06 19.50 -4.41
C GLY A 48 12.74 20.41 -3.23
N GLY A 49 13.74 21.04 -2.63
CA GLY A 49 13.59 21.88 -1.44
C GLY A 49 13.32 21.08 -0.16
N GLN A 50 13.51 19.76 -0.19
CA GLN A 50 13.28 18.86 0.94
C GLN A 50 14.55 18.07 1.26
N ALA A 51 14.76 17.81 2.55
CA ALA A 51 15.88 17.01 3.05
C ALA A 51 15.53 15.52 3.03
N TRP A 52 16.41 14.72 2.47
CA TRP A 52 16.31 13.27 2.40
C TRP A 52 17.51 12.64 3.10
N MET A 53 17.26 11.67 3.97
CA MET A 53 18.31 10.91 4.63
C MET A 53 18.77 9.77 3.72
N VAL A 54 20.08 9.70 3.50
CA VAL A 54 20.72 8.68 2.68
C VAL A 54 21.05 7.48 3.55
N ASN A 55 20.58 6.31 3.15
CA ASN A 55 20.91 5.02 3.77
C ASN A 55 21.64 4.20 2.71
N VAL A 56 22.86 3.76 3.00
CA VAL A 56 23.66 2.89 2.12
C VAL A 56 24.13 1.70 2.94
N SER A 57 23.98 0.51 2.38
CA SER A 57 24.43 -0.74 2.99
C SER A 57 24.73 -1.76 1.90
N ASP A 58 25.92 -2.36 1.95
CA ASP A 58 26.30 -3.52 1.12
C ASP A 58 25.99 -3.39 -0.38
N GLY A 59 26.21 -2.20 -0.97
CA GLY A 59 25.99 -1.96 -2.40
C GLY A 59 24.53 -1.75 -2.79
N SER A 60 23.67 -1.56 -1.79
CA SER A 60 22.30 -1.08 -1.94
C SER A 60 22.15 0.27 -1.23
N GLY A 61 21.21 1.09 -1.70
CA GLY A 61 20.95 2.38 -1.09
C GLY A 61 19.46 2.72 -1.11
N GLU A 62 19.07 3.61 -0.21
CA GLU A 62 17.73 4.15 -0.13
C GLU A 62 17.82 5.59 0.36
N VAL A 63 17.07 6.50 -0.26
CA VAL A 63 16.81 7.81 0.33
C VAL A 63 15.43 7.80 0.98
N SER A 64 15.34 8.29 2.21
CA SER A 64 14.08 8.36 2.93
C SER A 64 13.86 9.71 3.59
N ARG A 65 12.60 10.09 3.74
CA ARG A 65 12.20 11.28 4.50
C ARG A 65 10.93 11.00 5.26
N VAL A 66 10.71 11.74 6.35
CA VAL A 66 9.44 11.73 7.07
C VAL A 66 8.60 12.90 6.58
N ASN A 67 7.47 12.59 5.96
CA ASN A 67 6.44 13.56 5.65
C ASN A 67 5.46 13.63 6.83
N GLU A 68 5.60 14.65 7.68
CA GLU A 68 4.76 14.85 8.87
C GLU A 68 3.34 15.31 8.55
N SER A 69 3.06 15.68 7.29
CA SER A 69 1.82 16.34 6.86
C SER A 69 0.95 15.47 5.95
N VAL A 70 1.11 14.15 5.97
CA VAL A 70 0.27 13.25 5.16
C VAL A 70 -1.14 13.22 5.73
N GLN A 71 -2.12 13.47 4.85
CA GLN A 71 -3.53 13.35 5.18
C GLN A 71 -3.99 11.90 5.00
N PHE A 72 -4.44 11.30 6.09
CA PHE A 72 -5.06 9.99 6.11
C PHE A 72 -6.57 10.12 6.29
N SER A 73 -7.31 9.15 5.75
CA SER A 73 -8.74 9.05 5.95
C SER A 73 -9.18 7.61 6.18
N THR A 74 -10.24 7.43 6.96
CA THR A 74 -10.90 6.13 7.14
C THR A 74 -12.40 6.33 7.34
N SER A 75 -13.17 5.25 7.31
CA SER A 75 -14.61 5.32 7.52
C SER A 75 -15.15 4.06 8.19
N PHE A 76 -16.24 4.21 8.93
CA PHE A 76 -17.00 3.10 9.49
C PHE A 76 -18.49 3.25 9.18
N ALA A 77 -19.18 2.12 9.00
CA ALA A 77 -20.57 2.12 8.56
C ALA A 77 -21.55 2.46 9.68
N ASN A 78 -22.74 2.92 9.31
CA ASN A 78 -23.89 2.99 10.21
C ASN A 78 -24.19 1.58 10.74
N ASN A 79 -24.64 1.48 11.99
CA ASN A 79 -24.88 0.23 12.72
C ASN A 79 -23.65 -0.65 12.96
N SER A 80 -22.44 -0.22 12.58
CA SER A 80 -21.20 -0.91 12.92
C SER A 80 -20.91 -0.80 14.42
N THR A 81 -20.09 -1.73 14.92
CA THR A 81 -19.66 -1.77 16.32
C THR A 81 -18.21 -1.32 16.42
N LEU A 82 -17.97 -0.33 17.27
CA LEU A 82 -16.65 0.11 17.69
C LEU A 82 -16.33 -0.46 19.07
N LEU A 83 -15.07 -0.80 19.28
CA LEU A 83 -14.51 -1.15 20.58
C LEU A 83 -13.80 0.07 21.15
N TYR A 84 -14.15 0.47 22.37
CA TYR A 84 -13.49 1.51 23.12
C TYR A 84 -12.59 0.87 24.19
N GLN A 85 -11.29 1.10 24.07
CA GLN A 85 -10.28 0.57 24.98
C GLN A 85 -9.10 1.53 25.00
N ASN A 86 -8.51 1.76 26.18
CA ASN A 86 -7.35 2.65 26.35
C ASN A 86 -7.58 4.04 25.72
N GLU A 87 -8.75 4.63 25.98
CA GLU A 87 -9.15 5.96 25.49
C GLU A 87 -9.27 6.11 23.96
N THR A 88 -9.20 5.01 23.20
CA THR A 88 -9.34 5.02 21.74
C THR A 88 -10.45 4.11 21.25
N TYR A 89 -11.10 4.49 20.16
CA TYR A 89 -12.01 3.65 19.40
C TYR A 89 -11.28 2.85 18.32
N ARG A 90 -11.75 1.63 18.04
CA ARG A 90 -11.31 0.76 16.92
C ARG A 90 -12.50 -0.01 16.38
N THR A 91 -12.41 -0.53 15.15
CA THR A 91 -13.44 -1.45 14.63
C THR A 91 -13.45 -2.75 15.43
N ALA A 92 -14.64 -3.21 15.85
CA ALA A 92 -14.76 -4.48 16.57
C ALA A 92 -14.43 -5.67 15.63
N PRO A 93 -13.61 -6.66 16.05
CA PRO A 93 -13.17 -7.77 15.21
C PRO A 93 -14.27 -8.69 14.64
N ASN A 94 -15.50 -8.63 15.18
CA ASN A 94 -16.60 -9.55 14.83
C ASN A 94 -17.97 -8.85 14.72
N GLY A 95 -17.97 -7.52 14.51
CA GLY A 95 -19.19 -6.75 14.31
C GLY A 95 -19.76 -6.97 12.90
N SER A 96 -21.04 -7.29 12.80
CA SER A 96 -21.80 -7.22 11.54
C SER A 96 -21.68 -5.79 10.98
N GLY A 97 -20.88 -5.62 9.92
CA GLY A 97 -20.64 -4.32 9.29
C GLY A 97 -19.18 -3.98 8.98
N GLY A 98 -18.23 -4.91 9.19
CA GLY A 98 -16.83 -4.76 8.75
C GLY A 98 -16.68 -4.72 7.24
N GLY A 99 -17.09 -3.63 6.59
CA GLY A 99 -16.49 -3.20 5.34
C GLY A 99 -15.04 -2.87 5.65
N GLY A 100 -14.14 -3.77 5.24
CA GLY A 100 -12.71 -3.62 5.46
C GLY A 100 -12.24 -2.22 5.04
N ALA A 101 -11.36 -1.65 5.85
CA ALA A 101 -10.67 -0.42 5.52
C ALA A 101 -9.85 -0.65 4.24
N ALA A 102 -10.45 -0.35 3.08
CA ALA A 102 -9.70 -0.02 1.90
C ALA A 102 -9.17 1.40 2.13
N GLY A 103 -7.98 1.49 2.73
CA GLY A 103 -7.20 2.71 2.62
C GLY A 103 -6.98 2.96 1.13
N THR A 104 -7.58 4.01 0.60
CA THR A 104 -7.21 4.51 -0.73
C THR A 104 -5.82 5.10 -0.60
N THR A 105 -4.81 4.29 -0.90
CA THR A 105 -3.46 4.77 -1.20
C THR A 105 -3.51 5.48 -2.55
N THR A 106 -2.93 6.67 -2.62
CA THR A 106 -2.62 7.32 -3.90
C THR A 106 -1.67 6.41 -4.69
N PRO A 107 -1.84 6.20 -6.01
CA PRO A 107 -1.05 5.23 -6.76
C PRO A 107 0.41 5.67 -6.96
N GLY A 108 1.37 4.90 -6.44
CA GLY A 108 2.80 4.98 -6.79
C GLY A 108 3.76 4.65 -5.63
N ALA A 109 4.42 3.49 -5.71
CA ALA A 109 5.57 3.01 -4.90
C ALA A 109 5.27 2.41 -3.48
N PRO A 110 6.17 1.58 -2.91
CA PRO A 110 6.06 0.12 -2.90
C PRO A 110 5.52 -0.46 -1.58
N THR A 111 5.24 -1.77 -1.65
CA THR A 111 4.82 -2.72 -0.60
C THR A 111 4.83 -2.20 0.84
N THR A 112 3.65 -1.79 1.30
CA THR A 112 3.34 -1.72 2.72
C THR A 112 3.28 -3.15 3.26
N THR A 113 4.17 -3.49 4.18
CA THR A 113 3.94 -4.60 5.10
C THR A 113 2.64 -4.33 5.83
N THR A 114 1.59 -5.03 5.43
CA THR A 114 0.41 -5.25 6.26
C THR A 114 0.95 -5.66 7.63
N PRO A 115 0.68 -4.92 8.72
CA PRO A 115 0.87 -5.48 10.03
C PRO A 115 -0.15 -6.62 10.11
N SER A 116 0.30 -7.84 9.82
CA SER A 116 -0.39 -9.07 10.20
C SER A 116 -0.27 -9.23 11.72
N GLY A 117 -0.72 -8.21 12.45
CA GLY A 117 -1.15 -8.38 13.81
C GLY A 117 -2.56 -8.95 13.74
N ALA A 118 -2.68 -10.27 13.63
CA ALA A 118 -3.82 -10.95 14.24
C ALA A 118 -3.76 -10.63 15.73
N MET A 119 -4.21 -9.43 16.11
CA MET A 119 -4.15 -8.96 17.48
C MET A 119 -5.32 -9.59 18.23
N ALA A 120 -4.95 -10.24 19.32
CA ALA A 120 -5.77 -11.14 20.09
C ALA A 120 -7.17 -10.57 20.40
N ASN A 121 -8.12 -11.50 20.40
CA ASN A 121 -9.51 -11.39 20.83
C ASN A 121 -9.58 -10.84 22.27
N GLY A 122 -9.52 -9.52 22.44
CA GLY A 122 -9.69 -8.84 23.72
C GLY A 122 -11.16 -8.51 23.94
N SER A 123 -11.79 -9.25 24.85
CA SER A 123 -13.15 -9.01 25.36
C SER A 123 -13.26 -7.78 26.30
N ASP A 124 -12.16 -7.11 26.61
CA ASP A 124 -12.04 -6.21 27.76
C ASP A 124 -12.37 -4.74 27.46
N GLY A 125 -12.88 -4.43 26.25
CA GLY A 125 -13.27 -3.07 25.85
C GLY A 125 -14.78 -2.86 25.80
N THR A 126 -15.24 -1.65 26.12
CA THR A 126 -16.65 -1.28 26.01
C THR A 126 -17.04 -1.20 24.54
N ARG A 127 -18.15 -1.84 24.15
CA ARG A 127 -18.61 -1.84 22.75
C ARG A 127 -19.64 -0.72 22.55
N PHE A 128 -19.46 0.07 21.49
CA PHE A 128 -20.40 1.09 21.07
C PHE A 128 -20.92 0.81 19.67
N ARG A 129 -22.23 0.89 19.48
CA ARG A 129 -22.86 0.86 18.16
C ARG A 129 -23.01 2.26 17.62
N VAL A 130 -22.66 2.42 16.35
CA VAL A 130 -22.83 3.66 15.60
C VAL A 130 -24.29 3.77 15.18
N ALA A 131 -24.97 4.81 15.64
CA ALA A 131 -26.34 5.14 15.27
C ALA A 131 -26.36 6.48 14.55
N ILE A 132 -26.59 6.42 13.24
CA ILE A 132 -26.79 7.61 12.42
C ILE A 132 -28.29 7.78 12.23
N ALA A 133 -28.80 8.97 12.57
CA ALA A 133 -30.20 9.30 12.32
C ALA A 133 -30.46 9.16 10.82
N ASN A 134 -31.29 8.19 10.46
CA ASN A 134 -31.74 8.11 9.09
C ASN A 134 -32.61 9.35 8.86
N VAL A 135 -32.34 10.12 7.82
CA VAL A 135 -33.34 11.06 7.33
C VAL A 135 -34.41 10.17 6.72
N SER A 136 -35.33 9.70 7.56
CA SER A 136 -36.56 9.11 7.06
C SER A 136 -37.14 10.18 6.16
N GLY A 137 -37.17 9.88 4.85
CA GLY A 137 -37.95 10.65 3.90
C GLY A 137 -39.28 10.94 4.58
N GLY A 138 -39.64 12.23 4.63
CA GLY A 138 -40.74 12.72 5.41
C GLY A 138 -41.92 11.76 5.35
N ASN A 139 -42.39 11.39 6.53
CA ASN A 139 -43.60 10.61 6.73
C ASN A 139 -44.65 11.06 5.70
N ALA A 140 -44.82 10.31 4.62
CA ALA A 140 -45.97 10.48 3.75
C ALA A 140 -47.14 9.98 4.57
N SER A 141 -47.72 10.88 5.38
CA SER A 141 -49.05 10.65 5.88
C SER A 141 -49.90 10.47 4.63
N SER A 142 -50.41 9.27 4.44
CA SER A 142 -51.52 9.01 3.56
C SER A 142 -52.73 9.72 4.18
N GLY A 143 -52.75 11.05 4.03
CA GLY A 143 -53.91 11.87 4.29
C GLY A 143 -55.02 11.37 3.38
N ASN A 144 -56.01 10.74 4.01
CA ASN A 144 -57.25 10.31 3.41
C ASN A 144 -57.88 11.48 2.62
N ALA A 145 -57.73 11.48 1.30
CA ALA A 145 -58.39 12.43 0.43
C ALA A 145 -59.86 12.00 0.29
N SER A 146 -60.72 12.44 1.20
CA SER A 146 -62.16 12.44 1.00
C SER A 146 -62.51 13.50 -0.06
N GLY A 147 -62.35 13.13 -1.33
CA GLY A 147 -62.78 13.91 -2.48
C GLY A 147 -64.24 13.63 -2.81
N ASN A 148 -65.13 14.55 -2.43
CA ASN A 148 -66.53 14.61 -2.84
C ASN A 148 -66.61 14.73 -4.37
N ALA A 149 -67.11 13.70 -5.06
CA ALA A 149 -67.28 13.72 -6.51
C ALA A 149 -68.51 14.55 -6.89
N SER A 150 -68.32 15.77 -7.41
CA SER A 150 -69.34 16.47 -8.18
C SER A 150 -69.10 16.22 -9.67
N THR A 151 -70.11 15.66 -10.32
CA THR A 151 -70.22 15.41 -11.76
C THR A 151 -70.23 16.72 -12.55
N GLY A 152 -69.37 16.84 -13.59
CA GLY A 152 -69.36 18.02 -14.46
C GLY A 152 -68.33 17.98 -15.60
N ASN A 153 -68.75 17.37 -16.72
CA ASN A 153 -68.41 17.63 -18.14
C ASN A 153 -66.97 18.04 -18.61
N ALA A 154 -66.38 17.14 -19.41
CA ALA A 154 -65.46 17.27 -20.56
C ALA A 154 -64.51 18.48 -20.74
N SER A 155 -63.21 18.19 -20.91
CA SER A 155 -62.49 18.44 -22.19
C SER A 155 -61.09 17.83 -22.15
N ALA A 156 -60.72 17.09 -23.20
CA ALA A 156 -59.41 16.50 -23.39
C ALA A 156 -58.34 17.60 -23.57
N GLY A 157 -57.29 17.55 -22.75
CA GLY A 157 -56.14 18.43 -22.82
C GLY A 157 -54.87 17.64 -22.48
N ASN A 158 -53.96 17.59 -23.44
CA ASN A 158 -52.70 16.84 -23.46
C ASN A 158 -51.85 17.10 -22.20
N ALA A 159 -51.63 16.09 -21.35
CA ALA A 159 -50.71 16.20 -20.22
C ALA A 159 -49.27 16.07 -20.74
N SER A 160 -48.60 17.20 -20.90
CA SER A 160 -47.16 17.28 -21.13
C SER A 160 -46.41 16.58 -19.99
N GLY A 161 -45.60 15.58 -20.35
CA GLY A 161 -44.69 14.90 -19.44
C GLY A 161 -43.74 15.90 -18.77
N GLY A 162 -44.04 16.22 -17.51
CA GLY A 162 -43.11 16.90 -16.62
C GLY A 162 -42.03 15.90 -16.23
N ASN A 163 -40.81 16.20 -16.64
CA ASN A 163 -39.59 15.47 -16.29
C ASN A 163 -39.49 15.37 -14.75
N ALA A 164 -39.78 14.20 -14.20
CA ALA A 164 -39.48 13.92 -12.80
C ALA A 164 -37.95 13.87 -12.69
N SER A 165 -37.36 14.99 -12.24
CA SER A 165 -36.01 14.97 -11.70
C SER A 165 -36.05 14.03 -10.51
N ALA A 166 -35.63 12.78 -10.72
CA ALA A 166 -35.30 11.85 -9.67
C ALA A 166 -34.19 12.51 -8.84
N GLY A 167 -34.58 13.24 -7.80
CA GLY A 167 -33.68 13.76 -6.79
C GLY A 167 -32.94 12.56 -6.24
N ASN A 168 -31.65 12.49 -6.55
CA ASN A 168 -30.75 11.47 -6.08
C ASN A 168 -30.85 11.42 -4.55
N ALA A 169 -31.38 10.33 -3.99
CA ALA A 169 -31.60 10.15 -2.55
C ALA A 169 -30.29 9.89 -1.78
N SER A 170 -29.22 10.59 -2.14
CA SER A 170 -27.90 10.45 -1.53
C SER A 170 -27.24 11.82 -1.43
N THR A 171 -27.54 12.56 -0.37
CA THR A 171 -26.67 13.56 0.30
C THR A 171 -27.48 14.35 1.33
N ALA A 172 -28.09 13.68 2.30
CA ALA A 172 -28.27 14.36 3.57
C ALA A 172 -26.88 14.41 4.20
N ASN A 173 -26.21 15.56 4.09
CA ASN A 173 -24.99 15.82 4.86
C ASN A 173 -25.43 15.96 6.30
N LEU A 174 -25.35 14.85 7.03
CA LEU A 174 -25.62 14.83 8.45
C LEU A 174 -24.44 15.48 9.15
N THR A 175 -24.72 16.18 10.24
CA THR A 175 -23.70 16.91 11.00
C THR A 175 -23.30 16.19 12.27
N SER A 176 -23.93 15.07 12.62
CA SER A 176 -23.60 14.29 13.81
C SER A 176 -24.05 12.83 13.73
N PHE A 177 -23.48 12.00 14.59
CA PHE A 177 -23.89 10.62 14.86
C PHE A 177 -23.88 10.35 16.37
N THR A 178 -24.59 9.32 16.79
CA THR A 178 -24.60 8.86 18.19
C THR A 178 -23.85 7.55 18.32
N LEU A 179 -22.94 7.47 19.29
CA LEU A 179 -22.43 6.21 19.81
C LEU A 179 -23.29 5.75 20.97
N ARG A 180 -23.78 4.52 20.91
CA ARG A 180 -24.58 3.91 21.98
C ARG A 180 -23.91 2.64 22.47
N GLU A 181 -23.64 2.57 23.77
CA GLU A 181 -23.08 1.37 24.38
C GLU A 181 -23.96 0.14 24.13
N THR A 182 -23.30 -0.99 23.89
CA THR A 182 -23.93 -2.30 23.70
C THR A 182 -23.36 -3.30 24.68
N PHE A 183 -24.24 -3.97 25.42
CA PHE A 183 -23.88 -5.02 26.38
C PHE A 183 -23.86 -6.39 25.70
N ASP A 184 -22.87 -7.21 26.05
CA ASP A 184 -22.87 -8.63 25.74
C ASP A 184 -23.69 -9.35 26.82
N VAL A 185 -25.00 -9.47 26.58
CA VAL A 185 -25.96 -9.98 27.57
C VAL A 185 -25.58 -11.37 28.07
N ASN A 186 -25.12 -12.25 27.18
CA ASN A 186 -24.76 -13.61 27.59
C ASN A 186 -23.51 -13.61 28.46
N GLN A 187 -22.53 -12.76 28.18
CA GLN A 187 -21.35 -12.63 29.04
C GLN A 187 -21.74 -12.09 30.41
N GLN A 188 -22.53 -11.00 30.45
CA GLN A 188 -23.03 -10.41 31.68
C GLN A 188 -23.75 -11.43 32.58
N LEU A 189 -24.61 -12.26 32.01
CA LEU A 189 -25.36 -13.29 32.73
C LEU A 189 -24.48 -14.46 33.22
N ARG A 190 -23.37 -14.74 32.56
CA ARG A 190 -22.42 -15.79 32.99
C ARG A 190 -21.49 -15.32 34.09
N ASP A 191 -21.21 -14.02 34.14
CA ASP A 191 -20.35 -13.41 35.15
C ASP A 191 -21.08 -13.15 36.47
N ASP A 192 -22.42 -13.15 36.45
CA ASP A 192 -23.28 -12.96 37.62
C ASP A 192 -23.74 -14.32 38.20
N PRO A 193 -23.26 -14.72 39.40
CA PRO A 193 -23.59 -16.02 40.01
C PRO A 193 -25.04 -16.13 40.50
N ASP A 194 -25.77 -15.02 40.66
CA ASP A 194 -27.12 -15.01 41.21
C ASP A 194 -28.21 -15.25 40.15
N VAL A 195 -27.82 -15.26 38.88
CA VAL A 195 -28.71 -15.42 37.72
C VAL A 195 -28.33 -16.65 36.89
N ALA A 196 -29.21 -17.03 35.96
CA ALA A 196 -28.94 -18.08 35.00
C ALA A 196 -28.14 -17.53 33.80
N ASP A 197 -27.20 -18.33 33.29
CA ASP A 197 -26.32 -18.02 32.15
C ASP A 197 -27.01 -17.62 30.83
N THR A 198 -28.34 -17.77 30.74
CA THR A 198 -29.12 -17.50 29.52
C THR A 198 -30.42 -16.78 29.86
N ALA A 199 -30.76 -15.80 29.03
CA ALA A 199 -32.03 -15.09 29.16
C ALA A 199 -33.21 -15.97 28.73
N LEU A 200 -34.33 -15.85 29.44
CA LEU A 200 -35.60 -16.47 29.08
C LEU A 200 -36.35 -15.56 28.11
N THR A 201 -36.99 -16.14 27.08
CA THR A 201 -37.86 -15.38 26.17
C THR A 201 -39.32 -15.71 26.50
N GLY A 202 -40.10 -14.70 26.88
CA GLY A 202 -41.53 -14.85 27.14
C GLY A 202 -42.35 -14.95 25.86
N VAL A 203 -43.64 -15.27 26.01
CA VAL A 203 -44.59 -15.45 24.88
C VAL A 203 -44.77 -14.21 23.98
N ASN A 204 -44.47 -13.02 24.50
CA ASN A 204 -44.54 -11.75 23.75
C ASN A 204 -43.19 -11.33 23.15
N GLY A 205 -42.16 -12.18 23.24
CA GLY A 205 -40.79 -11.86 22.81
C GLY A 205 -39.98 -11.04 23.83
N THR A 206 -40.58 -10.61 24.94
CA THR A 206 -39.86 -9.94 26.04
C THR A 206 -38.85 -10.88 26.67
N GLN A 207 -37.61 -10.42 26.82
CA GLN A 207 -36.55 -11.18 27.48
C GLN A 207 -36.53 -10.90 28.99
N TYR A 208 -36.26 -11.96 29.76
CA TYR A 208 -36.20 -11.95 31.21
C TYR A 208 -34.92 -12.62 31.70
N VAL A 209 -34.40 -12.12 32.81
CA VAL A 209 -33.34 -12.77 33.59
C VAL A 209 -33.99 -13.61 34.68
N ARG A 210 -33.50 -14.83 34.88
CA ARG A 210 -33.97 -15.72 35.94
C ARG A 210 -32.93 -15.80 37.04
N TYR A 211 -33.34 -15.50 38.27
CA TYR A 211 -32.53 -15.65 39.46
C TYR A 211 -32.53 -17.10 39.96
N GLN A 212 -31.47 -17.50 40.67
CA GLN A 212 -31.36 -18.83 41.28
C GLN A 212 -32.48 -19.13 42.30
N ASN A 213 -33.09 -18.09 42.88
CA ASN A 213 -34.23 -18.19 43.79
C ASN A 213 -35.58 -18.46 43.08
N GLY A 214 -35.57 -18.60 41.75
CA GLY A 214 -36.76 -18.86 40.93
C GLY A 214 -37.57 -17.62 40.51
N THR A 215 -37.17 -16.41 40.93
CA THR A 215 -37.81 -15.15 40.49
C THR A 215 -37.29 -14.70 39.13
N THR A 216 -38.04 -13.83 38.45
CA THR A 216 -37.67 -13.30 37.13
C THR A 216 -37.79 -11.78 37.09
N GLN A 217 -36.86 -11.13 36.41
CA GLN A 217 -36.88 -9.68 36.16
C GLN A 217 -36.75 -9.41 34.65
N PRO A 218 -37.43 -8.38 34.10
CA PRO A 218 -37.23 -7.98 32.71
C PRO A 218 -35.76 -7.67 32.41
N LEU A 219 -35.23 -8.16 31.29
CA LEU A 219 -33.82 -7.97 30.93
C LEU A 219 -33.44 -6.49 30.85
N GLY A 220 -34.32 -5.63 30.33
CA GLY A 220 -34.07 -4.19 30.24
C GLY A 220 -34.02 -3.47 31.59
N GLU A 221 -34.53 -4.07 32.67
CA GLU A 221 -34.43 -3.54 34.03
C GLU A 221 -33.19 -4.09 34.76
N TYR A 222 -32.73 -5.28 34.38
CA TYR A 222 -31.48 -5.87 34.87
C TYR A 222 -30.25 -5.19 34.27
N LEU A 223 -30.28 -4.87 32.97
CA LEU A 223 -29.17 -4.24 32.29
C LEU A 223 -28.98 -2.78 32.76
N PRO A 224 -27.73 -2.32 32.96
CA PRO A 224 -27.46 -0.91 33.20
C PRO A 224 -27.99 0.00 32.08
N THR A 225 -28.19 1.28 32.38
CA THR A 225 -28.53 2.27 31.35
C THR A 225 -27.32 2.45 30.42
N PRO A 226 -27.47 2.24 29.10
CA PRO A 226 -26.35 2.32 28.16
C PRO A 226 -25.85 3.76 28.04
N GLU A 227 -24.53 3.93 28.01
CA GLU A 227 -23.93 5.22 27.71
C GLU A 227 -24.28 5.67 26.27
N THR A 228 -24.54 6.97 26.11
CA THR A 228 -24.73 7.58 24.79
C THR A 228 -23.85 8.81 24.62
N ARG A 229 -23.12 8.87 23.50
CA ARG A 229 -22.27 10.00 23.15
C ARG A 229 -22.66 10.53 21.78
N ASN A 230 -22.98 11.82 21.71
CA ASN A 230 -23.17 12.51 20.44
C ASN A 230 -21.83 13.05 19.95
N VAL A 231 -21.51 12.85 18.68
CA VAL A 231 -20.28 13.33 18.03
C VAL A 231 -20.68 14.03 16.74
N SER A 232 -20.15 15.23 16.54
CA SER A 232 -20.45 16.08 15.39
C SER A 232 -19.30 16.08 14.38
N VAL A 233 -19.61 16.44 13.13
CA VAL A 233 -18.60 16.75 12.11
C VAL A 233 -17.74 17.91 12.62
N GLY A 234 -16.42 17.76 12.50
CA GLY A 234 -15.42 18.69 13.04
C GLY A 234 -14.93 18.36 14.45
N ASP A 235 -15.61 17.47 15.19
CA ASP A 235 -15.15 17.06 16.52
C ASP A 235 -13.90 16.18 16.43
N GLU A 236 -13.05 16.27 17.45
CA GLU A 236 -11.98 15.30 17.67
C GLU A 236 -12.55 13.94 18.08
N PHE A 237 -11.98 12.90 17.50
CA PHE A 237 -12.39 11.51 17.67
C PHE A 237 -11.13 10.64 17.83
N PRO A 238 -10.88 10.06 19.02
CA PRO A 238 -9.69 9.23 19.24
C PRO A 238 -9.88 7.87 18.56
N TYR A 239 -9.19 7.65 17.45
CA TYR A 239 -9.37 6.43 16.63
C TYR A 239 -8.04 5.78 16.31
N ALA A 240 -7.92 4.48 16.61
CA ALA A 240 -6.73 3.67 16.40
C ALA A 240 -5.42 4.30 16.93
N ASN A 241 -5.47 4.92 18.12
CA ASN A 241 -4.37 5.72 18.73
C ASN A 241 -3.98 7.00 17.97
N ASN A 242 -4.76 7.43 16.98
CA ASN A 242 -4.57 8.70 16.31
C ASN A 242 -5.56 9.74 16.85
N SER A 243 -5.12 10.99 16.93
CA SER A 243 -6.04 12.12 17.08
C SER A 243 -6.66 12.40 15.72
N THR A 244 -7.90 11.92 15.53
CA THR A 244 -8.62 12.08 14.26
C THR A 244 -9.73 13.10 14.38
N THR A 245 -10.16 13.66 13.26
CA THR A 245 -11.30 14.57 13.18
C THR A 245 -12.41 13.92 12.38
N VAL A 246 -13.66 14.15 12.76
CA VAL A 246 -14.81 13.67 11.97
C VAL A 246 -14.96 14.56 10.75
N SER A 247 -14.60 14.06 9.56
CA SER A 247 -14.61 14.83 8.32
C SER A 247 -15.98 14.86 7.64
N GLY A 248 -16.82 13.86 7.88
CA GLY A 248 -18.16 13.82 7.32
C GLY A 248 -19.03 12.72 7.91
N VAL A 249 -20.34 12.95 7.91
CA VAL A 249 -21.36 11.97 8.30
C VAL A 249 -22.42 11.91 7.21
N ASN A 250 -22.78 10.71 6.79
CA ASN A 250 -23.88 10.45 5.87
C ASN A 250 -24.70 9.27 6.38
N THR A 251 -25.81 8.94 5.71
CA THR A 251 -26.71 7.86 6.14
C THR A 251 -26.07 6.47 6.15
N SER A 252 -25.00 6.26 5.37
CA SER A 252 -24.29 4.99 5.25
C SER A 252 -23.15 4.84 6.26
N GLY A 253 -22.58 5.93 6.76
CA GLY A 253 -21.41 5.87 7.64
C GLY A 253 -20.80 7.22 7.98
N VAL A 254 -19.70 7.15 8.73
CA VAL A 254 -18.89 8.27 9.19
C VAL A 254 -17.52 8.19 8.54
N SER A 255 -17.02 9.33 8.09
CA SER A 255 -15.66 9.52 7.59
C SER A 255 -14.83 10.27 8.62
N LEU A 256 -13.61 9.81 8.83
CA LEU A 256 -12.60 10.42 9.69
C LEU A 256 -11.41 10.85 8.83
N ALA A 257 -10.75 11.93 9.24
CA ALA A 257 -9.50 12.38 8.66
C ALA A 257 -8.51 12.78 9.74
N TRP A 258 -7.22 12.51 9.53
CA TRP A 258 -6.16 12.96 10.41
C TRP A 258 -4.88 13.22 9.62
N THR A 259 -3.99 14.01 10.21
CA THR A 259 -2.64 14.23 9.68
C THR A 259 -1.66 13.42 10.51
N GLY A 260 -0.71 12.75 9.85
CA GLY A 260 0.29 11.96 10.55
C GLY A 260 1.59 11.82 9.76
N PRO A 261 2.68 11.38 10.44
CA PRO A 261 3.93 11.13 9.78
C PRO A 261 3.85 9.87 8.90
N GLN A 262 4.38 9.98 7.68
CA GLN A 262 4.65 8.85 6.80
C GLN A 262 6.11 8.90 6.36
N THR A 263 6.82 7.79 6.50
CA THR A 263 8.12 7.64 5.86
C THR A 263 7.91 7.38 4.36
N GLU A 264 8.42 8.29 3.55
CA GLU A 264 8.54 8.13 2.11
C GLU A 264 9.96 7.68 1.81
N SER A 265 10.11 6.65 0.99
CA SER A 265 11.43 6.16 0.62
C SER A 265 11.53 5.78 -0.85
N MET A 266 12.75 5.86 -1.37
CA MET A 266 13.08 5.56 -2.76
C MET A 266 14.36 4.75 -2.76
N GLU A 267 14.30 3.58 -3.39
CA GLU A 267 15.47 2.74 -3.59
C GLU A 267 16.43 3.39 -4.58
N LEU A 268 17.72 3.28 -4.27
CA LEU A 268 18.83 3.67 -5.12
C LEU A 268 19.43 2.38 -5.70
N ALA A 269 19.34 2.20 -7.01
CA ALA A 269 19.92 1.07 -7.72
C ALA A 269 21.07 1.54 -8.61
N ALA A 270 22.16 0.76 -8.63
CA ALA A 270 23.38 1.09 -9.36
C ALA A 270 23.10 1.27 -10.85
N GLY A 271 23.49 2.41 -11.40
CA GLY A 271 23.29 2.76 -12.81
C GLY A 271 21.86 3.05 -13.22
N GLU A 272 20.90 3.03 -12.28
CA GLU A 272 19.52 3.38 -12.57
C GLU A 272 19.23 4.86 -12.25
N ASN A 273 18.29 5.41 -13.00
CA ASN A 273 17.77 6.75 -12.79
C ASN A 273 16.75 6.74 -11.65
N VAL A 274 17.00 7.53 -10.62
CA VAL A 274 16.07 7.76 -9.52
C VAL A 274 15.65 9.21 -9.50
N THR A 275 14.36 9.49 -9.33
CA THR A 275 13.86 10.86 -9.21
C THR A 275 13.55 11.15 -7.76
N VAL A 276 14.38 11.98 -7.12
CA VAL A 276 14.23 12.38 -5.73
C VAL A 276 13.68 13.80 -5.67
N GLY A 277 12.48 13.96 -5.11
CA GLY A 277 11.74 15.22 -5.18
C GLY A 277 11.37 15.59 -6.63
N ASN A 278 12.11 16.50 -7.24
CA ASN A 278 11.93 16.95 -8.62
C ASN A 278 13.22 16.90 -9.46
N THR A 279 14.28 16.27 -8.93
CA THR A 279 15.57 16.13 -9.60
C THR A 279 15.82 14.65 -9.88
N THR A 280 16.19 14.32 -11.11
CA THR A 280 16.61 12.97 -11.50
C THR A 280 18.11 12.81 -11.31
N TYR A 281 18.51 11.71 -10.69
CA TYR A 281 19.89 11.35 -10.43
C TYR A 281 20.19 9.97 -11.02
N VAL A 282 21.43 9.75 -11.44
CA VAL A 282 22.02 8.42 -11.63
C VAL A 282 22.75 8.04 -10.34
N THR A 283 22.58 6.79 -9.92
CA THR A 283 23.21 6.26 -8.72
C THR A 283 24.47 5.47 -9.06
N GLN A 284 25.58 5.76 -8.39
CA GLN A 284 26.80 4.94 -8.44
C GLN A 284 27.29 4.63 -7.03
N PHE A 285 27.49 3.36 -6.71
CA PHE A 285 28.07 2.98 -5.42
C PHE A 285 29.60 3.06 -5.46
N GLY A 286 30.20 3.53 -4.37
CA GLY A 286 31.65 3.53 -4.20
C GLY A 286 32.21 2.11 -4.17
N ALA A 287 33.51 1.96 -4.44
CA ALA A 287 34.19 0.66 -4.48
C ALA A 287 34.14 -0.13 -3.15
N ASP A 288 33.91 0.57 -2.05
CA ASP A 288 33.75 0.02 -0.70
C ASP A 288 32.29 -0.23 -0.31
N ASN A 289 31.33 0.04 -1.21
CA ASN A 289 29.90 -0.13 -1.00
C ASN A 289 29.32 0.64 0.21
N SER A 290 30.07 1.61 0.74
CA SER A 290 29.69 2.39 1.94
C SER A 290 29.21 3.80 1.59
N THR A 291 29.48 4.24 0.36
CA THR A 291 29.14 5.56 -0.17
C THR A 291 28.34 5.41 -1.46
N VAL A 292 27.50 6.41 -1.72
CA VAL A 292 26.75 6.53 -2.96
C VAL A 292 26.99 7.90 -3.58
N THR A 293 27.38 7.91 -4.84
CA THR A 293 27.50 9.13 -5.64
C THR A 293 26.22 9.29 -6.44
N LEU A 294 25.57 10.45 -6.27
CA LEU A 294 24.39 10.84 -7.02
C LEU A 294 24.79 11.93 -8.01
N SER A 295 24.65 11.63 -9.30
CA SER A 295 24.93 12.59 -10.37
C SER A 295 23.67 13.02 -11.11
N GLN A 296 23.58 14.29 -11.48
CA GLN A 296 22.50 14.82 -12.31
C GLN A 296 22.79 14.71 -13.82
N ASP A 297 24.02 14.35 -14.20
CA ASP A 297 24.40 14.19 -15.61
C ASP A 297 24.04 12.80 -16.14
N VAL A 298 22.74 12.61 -16.35
CA VAL A 298 22.18 11.37 -16.90
C VAL A 298 22.67 11.12 -18.33
N ALA A 299 22.94 12.19 -19.10
CA ALA A 299 23.35 12.08 -20.50
C ALA A 299 24.81 11.63 -20.61
N GLY A 300 25.73 12.20 -19.82
CA GLY A 300 27.12 11.79 -19.75
C GLY A 300 27.28 10.32 -19.31
N TYR A 301 26.48 9.87 -18.33
CA TYR A 301 26.50 8.47 -17.89
C TYR A 301 26.09 7.46 -18.99
N GLN A 302 25.12 7.81 -19.84
CA GLN A 302 24.70 6.93 -20.94
C GLN A 302 25.73 6.86 -22.07
N GLU A 303 26.46 7.94 -22.35
CA GLU A 303 27.58 7.92 -23.29
C GLU A 303 28.73 7.04 -22.76
N GLU A 304 29.03 7.13 -21.46
CA GLU A 304 30.10 6.35 -20.83
C GLU A 304 29.77 4.85 -20.72
N LEU A 305 28.49 4.49 -20.54
CA LEU A 305 28.02 3.10 -20.65
C LEU A 305 28.20 2.52 -22.07
N ALA A 306 28.02 3.33 -23.11
CA ALA A 306 28.25 2.90 -24.48
C ALA A 306 29.74 2.62 -24.72
N ASP A 307 30.64 3.42 -24.14
CA ASP A 307 32.09 3.20 -24.21
C ASP A 307 32.53 1.92 -23.48
N VAL A 308 31.90 1.57 -22.36
CA VAL A 308 32.13 0.30 -21.65
C VAL A 308 31.66 -0.89 -22.49
N GLN A 309 30.47 -0.83 -23.10
CA GLN A 309 29.99 -1.91 -23.98
C GLN A 309 30.86 -2.08 -25.22
N ASP A 310 31.31 -0.98 -25.84
CA ASP A 310 32.25 -1.02 -26.96
C ASP A 310 33.61 -1.63 -26.55
N PHE A 311 34.06 -1.39 -25.31
CA PHE A 311 35.25 -2.03 -24.76
C PHE A 311 35.04 -3.54 -24.56
N GLU A 312 33.94 -3.94 -23.92
CA GLU A 312 33.59 -5.35 -23.71
C GLU A 312 33.49 -6.11 -25.04
N ASP A 313 32.83 -5.54 -26.05
CA ASP A 313 32.69 -6.13 -27.39
C ASP A 313 34.05 -6.29 -28.08
N ARG A 314 34.96 -5.33 -27.92
CA ARG A 314 36.34 -5.43 -28.43
C ARG A 314 37.14 -6.52 -27.72
N ILE A 315 36.99 -6.67 -26.41
CA ILE A 315 37.64 -7.73 -25.63
C ILE A 315 37.05 -9.10 -25.99
N LEU A 316 35.73 -9.23 -26.14
CA LEU A 316 35.06 -10.44 -26.61
C LEU A 316 35.49 -10.83 -28.02
N GLY A 317 35.61 -9.86 -28.94
CA GLY A 317 36.15 -10.08 -30.28
C GLY A 317 37.60 -10.58 -30.27
N LEU A 318 38.41 -10.07 -29.34
CA LEU A 318 39.80 -10.48 -29.15
C LEU A 318 39.92 -11.90 -28.57
N TRP A 319 39.06 -12.27 -27.63
CA TRP A 319 38.90 -13.65 -27.17
C TRP A 319 38.46 -14.59 -28.29
N GLY A 320 37.55 -14.14 -29.16
CA GLY A 320 37.12 -14.89 -30.35
C GLY A 320 38.28 -15.23 -31.28
N ILE A 321 39.20 -14.28 -31.50
CA ILE A 321 40.41 -14.49 -32.32
C ILE A 321 41.35 -15.52 -31.68
N ILE A 322 41.53 -15.48 -30.36
CA ILE A 322 42.35 -16.47 -29.62
C ILE A 322 41.75 -17.88 -29.78
N ILE A 323 40.45 -18.02 -29.55
CA ILE A 323 39.74 -19.31 -29.63
C ILE A 323 39.80 -19.88 -31.06
N ILE A 324 39.47 -19.08 -32.07
CA ILE A 324 39.51 -19.50 -33.48
C ILE A 324 40.94 -19.89 -33.90
N SER A 325 41.96 -19.16 -33.43
CA SER A 325 43.37 -19.47 -33.72
C SER A 325 43.80 -20.82 -33.12
N ILE A 326 43.35 -21.13 -31.90
CA ILE A 326 43.61 -22.43 -31.26
C ILE A 326 42.89 -23.56 -32.01
N PHE A 327 41.61 -23.41 -32.33
CA PHE A 327 40.86 -24.41 -33.08
C PHE A 327 41.42 -24.63 -34.48
N ALA A 328 41.81 -23.57 -35.19
CA ALA A 328 42.44 -23.66 -36.50
C ALA A 328 43.78 -24.42 -36.42
N ALA A 329 44.61 -24.13 -35.40
CA ALA A 329 45.86 -24.85 -35.18
C ALA A 329 45.63 -26.35 -34.90
N ILE A 330 44.65 -26.69 -34.07
CA ILE A 330 44.27 -28.08 -33.78
C ILE A 330 43.74 -28.79 -35.03
N LEU A 331 42.89 -28.14 -35.81
CA LEU A 331 42.31 -28.70 -37.03
C LEU A 331 43.38 -28.94 -38.10
N ILE A 332 44.33 -28.00 -38.27
CA ILE A 332 45.48 -28.16 -39.16
C ILE A 332 46.37 -29.31 -38.69
N ALA A 333 46.61 -29.43 -37.37
CA ALA A 333 47.36 -30.55 -36.81
C ALA A 333 46.63 -31.89 -37.05
N ALA A 334 45.32 -31.95 -36.83
CA ALA A 334 44.49 -33.13 -37.06
C ALA A 334 44.48 -33.54 -38.54
N LEU A 335 44.36 -32.59 -39.48
CA LEU A 335 44.44 -32.85 -40.92
C LEU A 335 45.84 -33.28 -41.36
N ALA A 336 46.89 -32.70 -40.78
CA ALA A 336 48.28 -33.05 -41.10
C ALA A 336 48.68 -34.45 -40.59
N TYR A 337 47.98 -34.96 -39.57
CA TYR A 337 48.22 -36.26 -38.93
C TYR A 337 47.09 -37.28 -39.16
N MET A 338 46.08 -36.96 -39.98
CA MET A 338 45.02 -37.91 -40.31
C MET A 338 45.63 -39.12 -41.05
N PRO A 339 45.29 -40.37 -40.68
CA PRO A 339 45.78 -41.54 -41.38
C PRO A 339 45.26 -41.53 -42.82
N VAL A 340 46.17 -41.48 -43.80
CA VAL A 340 45.81 -41.65 -45.22
C VAL A 340 45.28 -43.07 -45.38
N ARG A 341 43.96 -43.24 -45.47
CA ARG A 341 43.37 -44.49 -45.94
C ARG A 341 43.64 -44.56 -47.45
N GLY A 342 44.57 -45.42 -47.83
CA GLY A 342 44.73 -45.88 -49.22
C GLY A 342 43.56 -46.75 -49.64
#